data_AF-A0A961NJB3-F1
#
_entry.id   AF-A0A961NJB3-F1
#
_cell.length_a   1.000
_cell.length_b   1.000
_cell.length_c   1.000
_cell.angle_alpha   90.00
_cell.angle_beta   90.00
_cell.angle_gamma   90.00
#
_symmetry.space_group_name_H-M   'P 1'
#
loop_
_entity.id
_entity.type
_entity.pdbx_description
1 polymer ?
#
loop_
_entity_poly.entity_id
_entity_poly.type
_entity_poly.pdbx_seq_one_letter_code
_entity_poly.pdbx_strand_id
1 'polypeptide(L)'
;MLKLILRQLGKHRGPLLSVLLVWIGLGTPLYYYRHEWFSAVARWFVDTPPPGRQDQAAARPYVERARDRIQDEHINLVLMSRSCYEFLPYRYHGDVSDFRPHWLEKIDRWNLSDQPRAQRANIDRELVEPDAYWQEHQETVLAAFRDLLGAMNLAYELEPIDDTGPGEIVYIPELVAAHARALCREELGQLAWGDYIVFQEERAWQRILSGQTGLIDQDVPGNQKRALILEELEGDQKYINALIEYTGGDPPYRGELRTCKDGRFRLSCVAPLEAIEIYRKWLAVEVIRANLSRVHINLGNAYLMQAEMSDDPGPYLEEALQHFEHAALAGEALDARLARSYIFLRMRRYDDSYIELKEIRSRIPRANSREAEFRELARKTLIGQERFQDADCFADIRNMSHGPRSHCQQMQF
;
A
#
# COMPACT_ATOMS: atom_id res chain seq x y z
N MET A 1 48.19 -0.88 -41.10
CA MET A 1 47.30 -0.01 -40.28
C MET A 1 47.64 -0.03 -38.79
N LEU A 2 47.84 -1.20 -38.14
CA LEU A 2 48.14 -1.28 -36.69
C LEU A 2 49.35 -0.45 -36.22
N LYS A 3 50.46 -0.45 -37.00
CA LYS A 3 51.67 0.35 -36.70
C LYS A 3 51.42 1.87 -36.71
N LEU A 4 50.54 2.34 -37.60
CA LEU A 4 50.19 3.76 -37.71
C LEU A 4 49.35 4.20 -36.50
N ILE A 5 48.42 3.34 -36.07
CA ILE A 5 47.59 3.56 -34.87
C ILE A 5 48.46 3.60 -33.61
N LEU A 6 49.39 2.65 -33.43
CA LEU A 6 50.32 2.62 -32.29
C LEU A 6 51.24 3.85 -32.22
N ARG A 7 51.69 4.35 -33.38
CA ARG A 7 52.56 5.54 -33.45
C ARG A 7 51.80 6.83 -33.11
N GLN A 8 50.53 6.93 -33.53
CA GLN A 8 49.64 8.03 -33.17
C GLN A 8 49.29 8.00 -31.66
N LEU A 9 48.99 6.82 -31.11
CA LEU A 9 48.77 6.62 -29.67
C LEU A 9 49.99 7.03 -28.84
N GLY A 10 51.21 6.74 -29.32
CA GLY A 10 52.47 7.14 -28.69
C GLY A 10 52.67 8.67 -28.64
N LYS A 11 52.32 9.37 -29.73
CA LYS A 11 52.49 10.83 -29.85
C LYS A 11 51.49 11.61 -28.98
N HIS A 12 50.29 11.06 -28.78
CA HIS A 12 49.21 11.70 -28.04
C HIS A 12 48.97 11.10 -26.64
N ARG A 13 49.97 10.41 -26.07
CA ARG A 13 49.83 9.75 -24.76
C ARG A 13 49.39 10.69 -23.65
N GLY A 14 49.99 11.87 -23.54
CA GLY A 14 49.64 12.88 -22.54
C GLY A 14 48.15 13.27 -22.56
N PRO A 15 47.64 13.84 -23.65
CA PRO A 15 46.23 14.23 -23.74
C PRO A 15 45.28 13.03 -23.64
N LEU A 16 45.64 11.84 -24.15
CA LEU A 16 44.82 10.63 -23.97
C LEU A 16 44.74 10.21 -22.49
N LEU A 17 45.85 10.27 -21.75
CA LEU A 17 45.87 9.97 -20.31
C LEU A 17 45.08 11.01 -19.52
N SER A 18 45.19 12.30 -19.87
CA SER A 18 44.40 13.37 -19.25
C SER A 18 42.90 13.18 -19.49
N VAL A 19 42.49 12.86 -20.72
CA VAL A 19 41.09 12.55 -21.03
C VAL A 19 40.63 11.32 -20.26
N LEU A 20 41.44 10.25 -20.22
CA LEU A 20 41.10 9.03 -19.48
C LEU A 20 40.98 9.30 -17.96
N LEU A 21 41.89 10.08 -17.38
CA LEU A 21 41.86 10.45 -15.96
C LEU A 21 40.69 11.38 -15.64
N VAL A 22 40.35 12.31 -16.53
CA VAL A 22 39.14 13.14 -16.40
C VAL A 22 37.90 12.25 -16.50
N TRP A 23 37.86 11.30 -17.43
CA TRP A 23 36.72 10.40 -17.61
C TRP A 23 36.55 9.45 -16.42
N ILE A 24 37.64 8.93 -15.85
CA ILE A 24 37.59 8.10 -14.65
C ILE A 24 37.28 8.96 -13.41
N GLY A 25 37.93 10.12 -13.28
CA GLY A 25 37.83 10.99 -12.11
C GLY A 25 36.50 11.75 -12.00
N LEU A 26 35.95 12.21 -13.12
CA LEU A 26 34.64 12.87 -13.17
C LEU A 26 33.53 11.90 -13.61
N GLY A 27 33.78 11.04 -14.59
CA GLY A 27 32.73 10.15 -15.11
C GLY A 27 32.31 9.08 -14.12
N THR A 28 33.21 8.54 -13.29
CA THR A 28 32.83 7.55 -12.26
C THR A 28 31.90 8.16 -11.20
N PRO A 29 32.22 9.30 -10.55
CA PRO A 29 31.29 9.91 -9.61
C PRO A 29 30.04 10.46 -10.31
N LEU A 30 30.15 11.02 -11.51
CA LEU A 30 28.98 11.51 -12.24
C LEU A 30 28.05 10.37 -12.65
N TYR A 31 28.56 9.17 -12.94
CA TYR A 31 27.77 7.97 -13.19
C TYR A 31 27.21 7.35 -11.91
N TYR A 32 27.99 7.32 -10.82
CA TYR A 32 27.59 6.76 -9.54
C TYR A 32 26.52 7.61 -8.85
N TYR A 33 26.70 8.94 -8.87
CA TYR A 33 25.80 9.93 -8.28
C TYR A 33 24.87 10.58 -9.32
N ARG A 34 24.70 9.97 -10.51
CA ARG A 34 23.93 10.58 -11.61
C ARG A 34 22.54 11.03 -11.17
N HIS A 35 21.85 10.26 -10.34
CA HIS A 35 20.49 10.58 -9.90
C HIS A 35 20.46 11.75 -8.91
N GLU A 36 21.42 11.82 -8.00
CA GLU A 36 21.60 12.96 -7.09
C GLU A 36 21.98 14.23 -7.86
N TRP A 37 22.88 14.13 -8.83
CA TRP A 37 23.25 15.27 -9.68
C TRP A 37 22.08 15.75 -10.54
N PHE A 38 21.39 14.85 -11.25
CA PHE A 38 20.26 15.24 -12.10
C PHE A 38 19.09 15.79 -11.28
N SER A 39 18.82 15.22 -10.11
CA SER A 39 17.78 15.77 -9.22
C SER A 39 18.18 17.11 -8.63
N ALA A 40 19.43 17.29 -8.20
CA ALA A 40 19.94 18.57 -7.70
C ALA A 40 19.89 19.66 -8.79
N VAL A 41 20.31 19.33 -10.01
CA VAL A 41 20.24 20.24 -11.16
C VAL A 41 18.79 20.54 -11.52
N ALA A 42 17.91 19.54 -11.55
CA ALA A 42 16.48 19.74 -11.82
C ALA A 42 15.82 20.66 -10.78
N ARG A 43 16.12 20.49 -9.49
CA ARG A 43 15.64 21.37 -8.40
C ARG A 43 16.10 22.82 -8.56
N TRP A 44 17.22 23.06 -9.24
CA TRP A 44 17.67 24.43 -9.54
C TRP A 44 16.89 25.10 -10.66
N PHE A 45 16.21 24.33 -11.51
CA PHE A 45 15.44 24.84 -12.64
C PHE A 45 13.93 24.79 -12.42
N VAL A 46 13.46 24.11 -11.38
CA VAL A 46 12.05 24.06 -11.01
C VAL A 46 11.88 24.89 -9.74
N ASP A 47 11.20 26.04 -9.87
CA ASP A 47 10.75 26.85 -8.73
C ASP A 47 9.64 26.11 -7.98
N THR A 48 10.02 25.08 -7.22
CA THR A 48 9.08 24.38 -6.33
C THR A 48 8.88 25.19 -5.06
N PRO A 49 7.64 25.25 -4.50
CA PRO A 49 7.41 25.88 -3.22
C PRO A 49 8.24 25.20 -2.11
N PRO A 50 8.59 25.94 -1.04
CA PRO A 50 9.31 25.36 0.08
C PRO A 50 8.45 24.29 0.78
N PRO A 51 9.06 23.36 1.55
CA PRO A 51 8.34 22.29 2.25
C PRO A 51 7.16 22.82 3.08
N GLY A 52 6.01 22.15 2.95
CA GLY A 52 4.76 22.53 3.63
C GLY A 52 4.00 23.72 3.01
N ARG A 53 4.52 24.34 1.94
CA ARG A 53 3.82 25.37 1.15
C ARG A 53 3.42 24.83 -0.23
N GLN A 54 2.44 25.50 -0.85
CA GLN A 54 1.95 25.16 -2.18
C GLN A 54 1.66 26.41 -3.00
N ASP A 55 1.78 26.29 -4.32
CA ASP A 55 1.35 27.28 -5.30
C ASP A 55 0.19 26.71 -6.13
N GLN A 56 -1.03 26.91 -5.63
CA GLN A 56 -2.24 26.41 -6.27
C GLN A 56 -2.47 27.05 -7.65
N ALA A 57 -2.06 28.31 -7.83
CA ALA A 57 -2.24 29.02 -9.10
C ALA A 57 -1.33 28.45 -10.19
N ALA A 58 -0.09 28.11 -9.85
CA ALA A 58 0.83 27.45 -10.77
C ALA A 58 0.45 25.99 -11.06
N ALA A 59 -0.12 25.27 -10.07
CA ALA A 59 -0.54 23.88 -10.24
C ALA A 59 -1.82 23.72 -11.09
N ARG A 60 -2.75 24.67 -11.01
CA ARG A 60 -4.08 24.59 -11.62
C ARG A 60 -4.08 24.33 -13.14
N PRO A 61 -3.27 25.02 -13.98
CA PRO A 61 -3.23 24.77 -15.41
C PRO A 61 -2.83 23.33 -15.80
N TYR A 62 -2.05 22.65 -14.95
CA TYR A 62 -1.69 21.25 -15.16
C TYR A 62 -2.87 20.32 -14.87
N VAL A 63 -3.58 20.56 -13.77
CA VAL A 63 -4.75 19.77 -13.39
C VAL A 63 -5.90 19.95 -14.38
N GLU A 64 -6.13 21.19 -14.83
CA GLU A 64 -7.12 21.50 -15.88
C GLU A 64 -6.78 20.77 -17.17
N ARG A 65 -5.54 20.87 -17.66
CA ARG A 65 -5.11 20.15 -18.87
C ARG A 65 -5.26 18.63 -18.73
N ALA A 66 -4.93 18.07 -17.58
CA ALA A 66 -5.12 16.64 -17.33
C ALA A 66 -6.62 16.26 -17.36
N ARG A 67 -7.48 17.07 -16.75
CA ARG A 67 -8.93 16.86 -16.73
C ARG A 67 -9.54 17.00 -18.12
N ASP A 68 -9.16 18.03 -18.88
CA ASP A 68 -9.64 18.29 -20.24
C ASP A 68 -9.35 17.09 -21.15
N ARG A 69 -8.13 16.54 -21.10
CA ARG A 69 -7.77 15.31 -21.86
C ARG A 69 -8.71 14.13 -21.58
N ILE A 70 -9.08 13.93 -20.31
CA ILE A 70 -9.96 12.82 -19.92
C ILE A 70 -11.41 13.12 -20.30
N GLN A 71 -11.86 14.36 -20.14
CA GLN A 71 -13.24 14.76 -20.41
C GLN A 71 -13.55 14.87 -21.90
N ASP A 72 -12.65 15.43 -22.70
CA ASP A 72 -12.81 15.60 -24.15
C ASP A 72 -13.02 14.26 -24.86
N GLU A 73 -12.20 13.26 -24.52
CA GLU A 73 -12.30 11.90 -25.02
C GLU A 73 -13.30 11.01 -24.25
N HIS A 74 -13.95 11.54 -23.20
CA HIS A 74 -14.88 10.82 -22.32
C HIS A 74 -14.27 9.53 -21.73
N ILE A 75 -12.99 9.57 -21.37
CA ILE A 75 -12.22 8.41 -20.91
C ILE A 75 -12.70 7.95 -19.52
N ASN A 76 -13.00 6.66 -19.40
CA ASN A 76 -13.37 6.01 -18.15
C ASN A 76 -12.15 5.33 -17.50
N LEU A 77 -11.49 6.04 -16.58
CA LEU A 77 -10.34 5.54 -15.82
C LEU A 77 -10.65 4.26 -15.02
N VAL A 78 -11.88 4.13 -14.52
CA VAL A 78 -12.31 2.93 -13.78
C VAL A 78 -12.38 1.73 -14.72
N LEU A 79 -12.92 1.90 -15.92
CA LEU A 79 -12.96 0.83 -16.92
C LEU A 79 -11.54 0.42 -17.32
N MET A 80 -10.65 1.40 -17.54
CA MET A 80 -9.24 1.14 -17.83
C MET A 80 -8.54 0.36 -16.72
N SER A 81 -8.76 0.69 -15.44
CA SER A 81 -8.12 -0.05 -14.35
C SER A 81 -8.53 -1.54 -14.26
N ARG A 82 -9.64 -1.94 -14.92
CA ARG A 82 -10.07 -3.35 -15.01
C ARG A 82 -9.30 -4.17 -16.04
N SER A 83 -8.54 -3.55 -16.94
CA SER A 83 -7.64 -4.27 -17.85
C SER A 83 -6.37 -4.75 -17.15
N CYS A 84 -6.07 -4.22 -15.96
CA CYS A 84 -4.90 -4.61 -15.20
C CYS A 84 -4.97 -6.11 -14.82
N TYR A 85 -3.83 -6.80 -14.97
CA TYR A 85 -3.66 -8.26 -14.95
C TYR A 85 -4.32 -9.00 -13.76
N GLU A 86 -4.65 -8.30 -12.67
CA GLU A 86 -5.35 -8.85 -11.51
C GLU A 86 -6.81 -9.23 -11.78
N PHE A 87 -7.47 -8.59 -12.74
CA PHE A 87 -8.88 -8.86 -13.08
C PHE A 87 -9.06 -9.89 -14.22
N LEU A 88 -7.96 -10.31 -14.85
CA LEU A 88 -7.94 -11.31 -15.91
C LEU A 88 -7.22 -12.57 -15.40
N PRO A 89 -7.90 -13.41 -14.59
CA PRO A 89 -7.36 -14.69 -14.22
C PRO A 89 -7.30 -15.50 -15.50
N TYR A 90 -6.09 -15.70 -16.01
CA TYR A 90 -5.76 -16.41 -17.24
C TYR A 90 -6.12 -15.64 -18.51
N ARG A 91 -5.12 -15.52 -19.41
CA ARG A 91 -5.39 -15.37 -20.85
C ARG A 91 -6.53 -16.30 -21.19
N TYR A 92 -7.60 -15.78 -21.77
CA TYR A 92 -8.70 -16.59 -22.25
C TYR A 92 -8.16 -17.58 -23.29
N HIS A 93 -7.78 -18.77 -22.84
CA HIS A 93 -7.74 -19.94 -23.68
C HIS A 93 -9.17 -20.44 -23.73
N GLY A 94 -9.83 -20.16 -24.85
CA GLY A 94 -11.11 -20.78 -25.16
C GLY A 94 -10.93 -22.28 -25.18
N ASP A 95 -11.29 -22.93 -24.08
CA ASP A 95 -11.87 -24.27 -24.13
C ASP A 95 -12.87 -24.46 -22.97
N VAL A 96 -14.12 -24.32 -23.37
CA VAL A 96 -15.28 -25.19 -23.09
C VAL A 96 -15.15 -26.11 -21.87
N SER A 97 -15.84 -25.77 -20.79
CA SER A 97 -17.05 -26.49 -20.35
C SER A 97 -17.46 -26.04 -18.95
N ASP A 98 -18.75 -25.78 -18.84
CA ASP A 98 -19.54 -25.75 -17.61
C ASP A 98 -19.58 -24.42 -16.82
N PHE A 99 -20.59 -23.63 -17.20
CA PHE A 99 -21.28 -22.63 -16.38
C PHE A 99 -20.42 -21.52 -15.79
N ARG A 100 -20.01 -20.56 -16.64
CA ARG A 100 -19.65 -19.20 -16.21
C ARG A 100 -20.77 -18.24 -16.65
N PRO A 101 -21.03 -17.15 -15.90
CA PRO A 101 -21.94 -16.10 -16.36
C PRO A 101 -21.59 -15.74 -17.80
N HIS A 102 -22.60 -15.63 -18.66
CA HIS A 102 -22.43 -15.36 -20.08
C HIS A 102 -21.43 -14.22 -20.22
N TRP A 103 -20.40 -14.34 -21.06
CA TRP A 103 -19.34 -13.33 -21.19
C TRP A 103 -19.90 -11.90 -21.37
N LEU A 104 -21.08 -11.77 -21.99
CA LEU A 104 -21.91 -10.56 -22.03
C LEU A 104 -22.30 -10.01 -20.64
N GLU A 105 -22.73 -10.81 -19.67
CA GLU A 105 -22.99 -10.38 -18.29
C GLU A 105 -21.70 -9.94 -17.55
N LYS A 106 -20.53 -10.44 -17.98
CA LYS A 106 -19.23 -10.01 -17.45
C LYS A 106 -18.85 -8.64 -18.01
N ILE A 107 -18.98 -8.46 -19.33
CA ILE A 107 -18.74 -7.18 -20.01
C ILE A 107 -19.77 -6.12 -19.57
N ASP A 108 -21.02 -6.50 -19.42
CA ASP A 108 -22.09 -5.62 -18.91
C ASP A 108 -21.76 -5.20 -17.46
N ARG A 109 -21.38 -6.12 -16.58
CA ARG A 109 -20.90 -5.76 -15.23
C ARG A 109 -19.67 -4.85 -15.24
N TRP A 110 -18.74 -5.06 -16.15
CA TRP A 110 -17.56 -4.20 -16.30
C TRP A 110 -17.92 -2.78 -16.74
N ASN A 111 -18.94 -2.64 -17.58
CA ASN A 111 -19.41 -1.35 -18.07
C ASN A 111 -20.42 -0.66 -17.10
N LEU A 112 -21.05 -1.41 -16.17
CA LEU A 112 -22.15 -0.93 -15.32
C LEU A 112 -21.84 -0.67 -13.84
N SER A 113 -20.73 -1.17 -13.28
CA SER A 113 -20.68 -1.35 -11.81
C SER A 113 -20.62 -0.07 -10.97
N ASP A 114 -20.32 1.09 -11.54
CA ASP A 114 -20.04 2.30 -10.75
C ASP A 114 -21.07 3.43 -10.94
N GLN A 115 -22.14 3.21 -11.73
CA GLN A 115 -23.19 4.20 -11.90
C GLN A 115 -24.42 3.93 -11.03
N PRO A 116 -24.99 4.97 -10.38
CA PRO A 116 -26.28 4.89 -9.69
C PRO A 116 -27.33 4.29 -10.63
N ARG A 117 -28.24 3.45 -10.10
CA ARG A 117 -29.27 2.75 -10.88
C ARG A 117 -30.07 3.66 -11.83
N ALA A 118 -30.20 4.94 -11.51
CA ALA A 118 -30.92 5.94 -12.32
C ALA A 118 -30.20 6.33 -13.64
N GLN A 119 -28.87 6.19 -13.75
CA GLN A 119 -28.12 6.47 -14.99
C GLN A 119 -28.02 5.26 -15.92
N ARG A 120 -28.43 4.07 -15.46
CA ARG A 120 -28.36 2.81 -16.23
C ARG A 120 -29.37 2.71 -17.38
N ALA A 121 -30.38 3.59 -17.41
CA ALA A 121 -31.53 3.47 -18.31
C ALA A 121 -31.38 4.24 -19.65
N ASN A 122 -30.33 5.05 -19.84
CA ASN A 122 -30.23 6.00 -20.95
C ASN A 122 -28.92 5.91 -21.75
N ILE A 123 -28.26 4.76 -21.71
CA ILE A 123 -26.96 4.61 -22.33
C ILE A 123 -27.02 3.48 -23.37
N ASP A 124 -27.32 3.84 -24.62
CA ASP A 124 -26.95 3.06 -25.82
C ASP A 124 -25.42 3.06 -25.97
N ARG A 125 -24.67 2.52 -24.99
CA ARG A 125 -23.21 2.38 -25.13
C ARG A 125 -22.88 1.00 -25.64
N GLU A 126 -22.08 1.01 -26.70
CA GLU A 126 -21.37 -0.14 -27.20
C GLU A 126 -20.56 -0.77 -26.05
N LEU A 127 -20.76 -2.05 -25.81
CA LEU A 127 -20.06 -2.80 -24.78
C LEU A 127 -18.59 -2.95 -25.19
N VAL A 128 -17.68 -2.23 -24.54
CA VAL A 128 -16.24 -2.28 -24.87
C VAL A 128 -15.50 -3.23 -23.93
N GLU A 129 -14.58 -4.01 -24.50
CA GLU A 129 -13.66 -4.86 -23.74
C GLU A 129 -12.56 -4.00 -23.08
N PRO A 130 -12.29 -4.16 -21.78
CA PRO A 130 -11.32 -3.34 -21.05
C PRO A 130 -9.92 -3.27 -21.69
N ASP A 131 -9.43 -4.37 -22.28
CA ASP A 131 -8.07 -4.43 -22.85
C ASP A 131 -7.93 -3.58 -24.12
N ALA A 132 -8.91 -3.67 -25.02
CA ALA A 132 -8.95 -2.85 -26.22
C ALA A 132 -9.13 -1.36 -25.87
N TYR A 133 -10.03 -1.08 -24.93
CA TYR A 133 -10.26 0.27 -24.39
C TYR A 133 -8.98 0.85 -23.77
N TRP A 134 -8.24 0.02 -23.03
CA TRP A 134 -6.98 0.43 -22.41
C TRP A 134 -5.93 0.76 -23.45
N GLN A 135 -5.74 -0.08 -24.46
CA GLN A 135 -4.76 0.15 -25.54
C GLN A 135 -5.06 1.43 -26.33
N GLU A 136 -6.34 1.74 -26.54
CA GLU A 136 -6.78 2.94 -27.25
C GLU A 136 -6.44 4.22 -26.48
N HIS A 137 -6.69 4.26 -25.17
CA HIS A 137 -6.60 5.49 -24.38
C HIS A 137 -5.35 5.63 -23.50
N GLN A 138 -4.47 4.61 -23.46
CA GLN A 138 -3.29 4.59 -22.58
C GLN A 138 -2.41 5.83 -22.77
N GLU A 139 -2.18 6.27 -24.00
CA GLU A 139 -1.31 7.43 -24.28
C GLU A 139 -1.90 8.74 -23.75
N THR A 140 -3.21 8.94 -23.94
CA THR A 140 -3.92 10.12 -23.41
C THR A 140 -3.89 10.14 -21.88
N VAL A 141 -4.16 9.00 -21.23
CA VAL A 141 -4.08 8.88 -19.76
C VAL A 141 -2.66 9.07 -19.26
N LEU A 142 -1.64 8.57 -19.97
CA LEU A 142 -0.23 8.77 -19.60
C LEU A 142 0.18 10.25 -19.71
N ALA A 143 -0.33 10.98 -20.70
CA ALA A 143 -0.11 12.41 -20.82
C ALA A 143 -0.76 13.18 -19.67
N ALA A 144 -2.03 12.88 -19.35
CA ALA A 144 -2.73 13.46 -18.21
C ALA A 144 -2.03 13.14 -16.88
N PHE A 145 -1.56 11.91 -16.71
CA PHE A 145 -0.78 11.49 -15.53
C PHE A 145 0.51 12.31 -15.36
N ARG A 146 1.25 12.57 -16.44
CA ARG A 146 2.44 13.43 -16.39
C ARG A 146 2.11 14.87 -16.01
N ASP A 147 1.01 15.41 -16.54
CA ASP A 147 0.54 16.75 -16.16
C ASP A 147 0.23 16.80 -14.65
N LEU A 148 -0.45 15.78 -14.10
CA LEU A 148 -0.74 15.69 -12.66
C LEU A 148 0.52 15.54 -11.78
N LEU A 149 1.51 14.76 -12.20
CA LEU A 149 2.81 14.69 -11.51
C LEU A 149 3.52 16.05 -11.54
N GLY A 150 3.39 16.80 -12.63
CA GLY A 150 3.85 18.19 -12.72
C GLY A 150 3.14 19.09 -11.70
N ALA A 151 1.83 18.93 -11.55
CA ALA A 151 1.04 19.66 -10.57
C ALA A 151 1.44 19.35 -9.12
N MET A 152 1.75 18.08 -8.81
CA MET A 152 2.20 17.66 -7.46
C MET A 152 3.50 18.33 -7.00
N ASN A 153 4.37 18.73 -7.93
CA ASN A 153 5.57 19.51 -7.58
C ASN A 153 5.24 20.93 -7.09
N LEU A 154 4.01 21.39 -7.29
CA LEU A 154 3.56 22.76 -7.03
C LEU A 154 2.48 22.80 -5.94
N ALA A 155 1.55 21.86 -5.91
CA ALA A 155 0.51 21.79 -4.90
C ALA A 155 0.03 20.36 -4.67
N TYR A 156 -0.61 20.11 -3.53
CA TYR A 156 -1.30 18.84 -3.26
C TYR A 156 -2.81 19.02 -3.14
N GLU A 157 -3.26 20.22 -2.79
CA GLU A 157 -4.65 20.58 -2.60
C GLU A 157 -4.98 21.76 -3.52
N LEU A 158 -6.11 21.67 -4.24
CA LEU A 158 -6.65 22.80 -4.99
C LEU A 158 -8.01 23.20 -4.44
N GLU A 159 -8.13 24.47 -4.08
CA GLU A 159 -9.40 25.07 -3.72
C GLU A 159 -10.27 25.30 -4.97
N PRO A 160 -11.61 25.28 -4.81
CA PRO A 160 -12.55 25.60 -5.86
C PRO A 160 -12.33 27.03 -6.39
N ILE A 161 -12.59 27.25 -7.68
CA ILE A 161 -12.47 28.57 -8.32
C ILE A 161 -13.70 29.44 -8.02
N ASP A 162 -14.87 28.82 -7.85
CA ASP A 162 -16.14 29.54 -7.81
C ASP A 162 -16.62 29.85 -6.38
N ASP A 163 -16.89 31.13 -6.11
CA ASP A 163 -17.56 31.69 -4.91
C ASP A 163 -19.04 31.24 -4.75
N THR A 164 -19.51 30.25 -5.52
CA THR A 164 -20.93 29.82 -5.53
C THR A 164 -21.28 28.75 -4.48
N GLY A 165 -20.34 28.40 -3.62
CA GLY A 165 -20.55 27.53 -2.46
C GLY A 165 -19.23 26.91 -2.00
N PRO A 166 -19.24 26.10 -0.92
CA PRO A 166 -18.09 25.30 -0.56
C PRO A 166 -17.93 24.19 -1.61
N GLY A 167 -17.20 24.47 -2.69
CA GLY A 167 -16.76 23.42 -3.61
C GLY A 167 -15.84 22.44 -2.87
N GLU A 168 -15.83 21.20 -3.33
CA GLU A 168 -14.98 20.16 -2.73
C GLU A 168 -13.50 20.42 -3.06
N ILE A 169 -12.63 20.30 -2.05
CA ILE A 169 -11.18 20.40 -2.23
C ILE A 169 -10.74 19.27 -3.15
N VAL A 170 -10.01 19.60 -4.22
CA VAL A 170 -9.45 18.58 -5.11
C VAL A 170 -8.09 18.17 -4.59
N TYR A 171 -7.96 16.89 -4.19
CA TYR A 171 -6.68 16.30 -3.82
C TYR A 171 -5.97 15.80 -5.08
N ILE A 172 -4.86 16.44 -5.42
CA ILE A 172 -4.01 15.98 -6.54
C ILE A 172 -3.50 14.54 -6.35
N PRO A 173 -3.09 14.06 -5.14
CA PRO A 173 -2.67 12.66 -4.98
C PRO A 173 -3.80 11.67 -5.30
N GLU A 174 -5.06 12.03 -5.07
CA GLU A 174 -6.22 11.19 -5.44
C GLU A 174 -6.35 11.08 -6.97
N LEU A 175 -6.21 12.20 -7.68
CA LEU A 175 -6.20 12.20 -9.15
C LEU A 175 -5.04 11.36 -9.69
N VAL A 176 -3.84 11.52 -9.13
CA VAL A 176 -2.66 10.74 -9.49
C VAL A 176 -2.89 9.25 -9.24
N ALA A 177 -3.47 8.87 -8.10
CA ALA A 177 -3.81 7.49 -7.79
C ALA A 177 -4.82 6.88 -8.76
N ALA A 178 -5.86 7.63 -9.15
CA ALA A 178 -6.85 7.18 -10.13
C ALA A 178 -6.21 6.91 -11.50
N HIS A 179 -5.35 7.82 -11.98
CA HIS A 179 -4.66 7.67 -13.27
C HIS A 179 -3.59 6.57 -13.21
N ALA A 180 -2.86 6.46 -12.11
CA ALA A 180 -1.87 5.42 -11.88
C ALA A 180 -2.51 4.03 -11.91
N ARG A 181 -3.67 3.87 -11.27
CA ARG A 181 -4.44 2.61 -11.29
C ARG A 181 -4.96 2.30 -12.70
N ALA A 182 -5.43 3.31 -13.44
CA ALA A 182 -5.81 3.15 -14.84
C ALA A 182 -4.63 2.73 -15.74
N LEU A 183 -3.39 3.10 -15.39
CA LEU A 183 -2.16 2.71 -16.11
C LEU A 183 -1.52 1.42 -15.57
N CYS A 184 -2.19 0.71 -14.66
CA CYS A 184 -1.67 -0.49 -13.99
C CYS A 184 -0.32 -0.23 -13.29
N ARG A 185 -0.25 0.88 -12.57
CA ARG A 185 0.89 1.35 -11.76
C ARG A 185 0.42 1.86 -10.40
N GLU A 186 -0.39 1.08 -9.69
CA GLU A 186 -1.00 1.48 -8.41
C GLU A 186 0.04 1.97 -7.38
N GLU A 187 1.26 1.45 -7.43
CA GLU A 187 2.37 1.87 -6.58
C GLU A 187 2.68 3.37 -6.69
N LEU A 188 2.59 3.96 -7.90
CA LEU A 188 2.84 5.38 -8.09
C LEU A 188 1.75 6.24 -7.45
N GLY A 189 0.51 5.74 -7.45
CA GLY A 189 -0.62 6.36 -6.79
C GLY A 189 -0.48 6.37 -5.28
N GLN A 190 -0.01 5.28 -4.69
CA GLN A 190 0.24 5.21 -3.25
C GLN A 190 1.42 6.11 -2.85
N LEU A 191 2.53 6.10 -3.60
CA LEU A 191 3.66 7.00 -3.33
C LEU A 191 3.25 8.48 -3.32
N ALA A 192 2.29 8.88 -4.16
CA ALA A 192 1.74 10.24 -4.14
C ALA A 192 1.09 10.61 -2.79
N TRP A 193 0.43 9.65 -2.14
CA TRP A 193 -0.09 9.83 -0.78
C TRP A 193 1.02 9.87 0.27
N GLY A 194 2.11 9.11 0.06
CA GLY A 194 3.34 9.21 0.86
C GLY A 194 3.93 10.62 0.85
N ASP A 195 4.06 11.22 -0.33
CA ASP A 195 4.54 12.60 -0.48
C ASP A 195 3.59 13.61 0.18
N TYR A 196 2.29 13.38 0.07
CA TYR A 196 1.28 14.22 0.73
C TYR A 196 1.34 14.15 2.27
N ILE A 197 1.63 12.97 2.85
CA ILE A 197 1.87 12.82 4.29
C ILE A 197 3.05 13.70 4.72
N VAL A 198 4.17 13.65 4.00
CA VAL A 198 5.35 14.47 4.29
C VAL A 198 5.02 15.96 4.16
N PHE A 199 4.25 16.34 3.14
CA PHE A 199 3.77 17.70 2.99
C PHE A 199 2.94 18.18 4.18
N GLN A 200 1.99 17.37 4.66
CA GLN A 200 1.17 17.73 5.83
C GLN A 200 2.01 17.84 7.11
N GLU A 201 2.98 16.95 7.31
CA GLU A 201 3.92 17.01 8.44
C GLU A 201 4.75 18.30 8.43
N GLU A 202 5.28 18.69 7.27
CA GLU A 202 6.03 19.94 7.15
C GLU A 202 5.12 21.17 7.28
N ARG A 203 3.89 21.13 6.77
CA ARG A 203 2.90 22.19 6.98
C ARG A 203 2.53 22.35 8.46
N ALA A 204 2.32 21.25 9.18
CA ALA A 204 2.09 21.26 10.63
C ALA A 204 3.30 21.85 11.37
N TRP A 205 4.52 21.46 10.99
CA TRP A 205 5.73 22.02 11.57
C TRP A 205 5.84 23.55 11.38
N GLN A 206 5.52 24.05 10.19
CA GLN A 206 5.49 25.49 9.93
C GLN A 206 4.45 26.22 10.79
N ARG A 207 3.27 25.62 11.02
CA ARG A 207 2.25 26.17 11.93
C ARG A 207 2.79 26.28 13.35
N ILE A 208 3.41 25.22 13.87
CA ILE A 208 4.03 25.20 15.21
C ILE A 208 5.08 26.30 15.34
N LEU A 209 6.01 26.41 14.38
CA LEU A 209 7.04 27.45 14.37
C LEU A 209 6.45 28.87 14.34
N SER A 210 5.39 29.09 13.55
CA SER A 210 4.74 30.39 13.47
C SER A 210 3.99 30.78 14.75
N GLY A 211 3.48 29.80 15.51
CA GLY A 211 2.77 30.01 16.76
C GLY A 211 3.67 30.12 18.00
N GLN A 212 4.89 29.56 17.95
CA GLN A 212 5.82 29.50 19.08
C GLN A 212 7.17 30.14 18.73
N THR A 213 7.30 31.44 19.00
CA THR A 213 8.52 32.23 18.72
C THR A 213 9.79 31.68 19.39
N GLY A 214 9.67 30.92 20.49
CA GLY A 214 10.81 30.35 21.21
C GLY A 214 11.42 29.06 20.61
N LEU A 215 10.73 28.41 19.67
CA LEU A 215 11.22 27.18 19.02
C LEU A 215 12.03 27.45 17.75
N ILE A 216 11.93 28.64 17.17
CA ILE A 216 12.59 29.00 15.89
C ILE A 216 14.12 28.94 16.02
N ASP A 217 14.65 29.24 17.20
CA ASP A 217 16.09 29.30 17.48
C ASP A 217 16.64 28.06 18.20
N GLN A 218 15.81 27.04 18.46
CA GLN A 218 16.21 25.80 19.14
C GLN A 218 16.39 24.65 18.15
N ASP A 219 17.53 23.95 18.24
CA ASP A 219 17.76 22.70 17.52
C ASP A 219 16.95 21.58 18.20
N VAL A 220 15.68 21.42 17.79
CA VAL A 220 14.76 20.44 18.37
C VAL A 220 15.15 19.04 17.88
N PRO A 221 15.43 18.08 18.79
CA PRO A 221 15.72 16.69 18.42
C PRO A 221 14.63 16.08 17.54
N GLY A 222 15.02 15.25 16.56
CA GLY A 222 14.08 14.73 15.54
C GLY A 222 12.90 13.93 16.10
N ASN A 223 13.09 13.19 17.20
CA ASN A 223 12.01 12.48 17.89
C ASN A 223 11.02 13.45 18.57
N GLN A 224 11.52 14.55 19.14
CA GLN A 224 10.67 15.59 19.74
C GLN A 224 9.94 16.38 18.66
N LYS A 225 10.60 16.73 17.55
CA LYS A 225 9.97 17.34 16.37
C LYS A 225 8.79 16.47 15.89
N ARG A 226 9.01 15.16 15.72
CA ARG A 226 7.96 14.22 15.28
C ARG A 226 6.79 14.17 16.25
N ALA A 227 7.04 14.13 17.56
CA ALA A 227 5.96 14.10 18.55
C ALA A 227 5.08 15.36 18.49
N LEU A 228 5.69 16.55 18.41
CA LEU A 228 4.97 17.81 18.28
C LEU A 228 4.14 17.89 16.99
N ILE A 229 4.69 17.39 15.88
CA ILE A 229 3.97 17.33 14.60
C ILE A 229 2.75 16.42 14.69
N LEU A 230 2.89 15.24 15.29
CA LEU A 230 1.77 14.30 15.43
C LEU A 230 0.71 14.82 16.40
N GLU A 231 1.09 15.56 17.45
CA GLU A 231 0.15 16.25 18.33
C GLU A 231 -0.66 17.32 17.58
N GLU A 232 -0.01 18.12 16.73
CA GLU A 232 -0.70 19.13 15.88
C GLU A 232 -1.63 18.49 14.82
N LEU A 233 -1.35 17.24 14.42
CA LEU A 233 -2.12 16.48 13.43
C LEU A 233 -3.14 15.52 14.08
N GLU A 234 -3.27 15.53 15.41
CA GLU A 234 -4.19 14.63 16.11
C GLU A 234 -5.64 14.88 15.66
N GLY A 235 -6.32 13.82 15.21
CA GLY A 235 -7.68 13.91 14.68
C GLY A 235 -7.84 14.61 13.32
N ASP A 236 -6.74 15.00 12.64
CA ASP A 236 -6.83 15.55 11.29
C ASP A 236 -7.23 14.45 10.29
N GLN A 237 -8.49 14.48 9.87
CA GLN A 237 -9.05 13.46 8.97
C GLN A 237 -8.32 13.41 7.62
N LYS A 238 -7.78 14.53 7.12
CA LYS A 238 -7.06 14.54 5.85
C LYS A 238 -5.75 13.77 5.96
N TYR A 239 -5.04 13.96 7.06
CA TYR A 239 -3.81 13.25 7.37
C TYR A 239 -4.08 11.77 7.62
N ILE A 240 -5.12 11.44 8.41
CA ILE A 240 -5.52 10.04 8.65
C ILE A 240 -5.88 9.33 7.33
N ASN A 241 -6.68 9.97 6.47
CA ASN A 241 -7.02 9.40 5.17
C ASN A 241 -5.77 9.19 4.30
N ALA A 242 -4.82 10.13 4.30
CA ALA A 242 -3.56 9.98 3.58
C ALA A 242 -2.74 8.78 4.08
N LEU A 243 -2.67 8.56 5.39
CA LEU A 243 -2.01 7.37 5.97
C LEU A 243 -2.68 6.07 5.51
N ILE A 244 -4.02 6.04 5.49
CA ILE A 244 -4.79 4.88 5.02
C ILE A 244 -4.50 4.60 3.54
N GLU A 245 -4.61 5.61 2.68
CA GLU A 245 -4.37 5.48 1.25
C GLU A 245 -2.92 5.07 0.97
N TYR A 246 -1.95 5.64 1.68
CA TYR A 246 -0.54 5.29 1.50
C TYR A 246 -0.24 3.84 1.86
N THR A 247 -0.87 3.31 2.91
CA THR A 247 -0.69 1.91 3.29
C THR A 247 -1.30 0.92 2.31
N GLY A 248 -2.19 1.38 1.42
CA GLY A 248 -2.96 0.52 0.52
C GLY A 248 -4.02 -0.29 1.27
N GLY A 249 -4.52 0.23 2.40
CA GLY A 249 -5.54 -0.39 3.24
C GLY A 249 -5.01 -1.43 4.24
N ASP A 250 -5.89 -2.35 4.67
CA ASP A 250 -5.54 -3.35 5.68
C ASP A 250 -4.44 -4.31 5.17
N PRO A 251 -3.38 -4.55 5.96
CA PRO A 251 -2.34 -5.48 5.60
C PRO A 251 -2.91 -6.90 5.52
N PRO A 252 -2.43 -7.73 4.58
CA PRO A 252 -2.92 -9.07 4.46
C PRO A 252 -2.75 -9.88 5.74
N TYR A 253 -3.79 -10.63 6.09
CA TYR A 253 -3.78 -11.49 7.26
C TYR A 253 -2.95 -12.76 6.97
N ARG A 254 -2.21 -13.21 7.99
CA ARG A 254 -1.14 -14.20 7.88
C ARG A 254 -1.63 -15.57 7.35
N GLY A 255 -0.72 -16.34 6.72
CA GLY A 255 -0.99 -17.68 6.18
C GLY A 255 -1.26 -17.70 4.67
N GLU A 256 -1.63 -16.54 4.13
CA GLU A 256 -1.69 -16.30 2.71
C GLU A 256 -0.55 -15.36 2.32
N LEU A 257 0.69 -15.84 2.26
CA LEU A 257 1.71 -15.20 1.39
C LEU A 257 1.23 -15.13 -0.09
N ARG A 258 0.04 -15.66 -0.38
CA ARG A 258 -0.76 -15.49 -1.59
C ARG A 258 -1.53 -14.17 -1.67
N THR A 259 -1.83 -13.45 -0.58
CA THR A 259 -2.57 -12.17 -0.66
C THR A 259 -1.68 -10.98 -0.97
N CYS A 260 -0.38 -11.03 -0.64
CA CYS A 260 0.62 -10.17 -1.30
C CYS A 260 0.85 -10.57 -2.78
N LYS A 261 0.19 -11.65 -3.27
CA LYS A 261 0.13 -12.02 -4.70
C LYS A 261 -1.19 -11.65 -5.35
N ASP A 262 -2.09 -10.98 -4.65
CA ASP A 262 -3.32 -10.42 -5.24
C ASP A 262 -3.00 -9.26 -6.22
N GLY A 263 -1.71 -9.01 -6.49
CA GLY A 263 -1.17 -8.00 -7.39
C GLY A 263 -1.24 -6.57 -6.85
N ARG A 264 -2.23 -6.28 -6.00
CA ARG A 264 -2.38 -4.96 -5.37
C ARG A 264 -1.12 -4.57 -4.61
N PHE A 265 -0.62 -3.38 -4.92
CA PHE A 265 0.48 -2.80 -4.15
C PHE A 265 -0.05 -2.48 -2.75
N ARG A 266 0.67 -2.96 -1.72
CA ARG A 266 0.40 -2.65 -0.32
C ARG A 266 1.73 -2.41 0.36
N LEU A 267 1.83 -1.31 1.09
CA LEU A 267 3.09 -0.90 1.70
C LEU A 267 3.67 -1.98 2.61
N SER A 268 2.81 -2.67 3.36
CA SER A 268 3.21 -3.78 4.25
C SER A 268 3.82 -4.98 3.51
N CYS A 269 3.42 -5.24 2.27
CA CYS A 269 3.95 -6.34 1.46
C CYS A 269 5.33 -6.03 0.85
N VAL A 270 5.59 -4.76 0.53
CA VAL A 270 6.80 -4.35 -0.21
C VAL A 270 7.85 -3.74 0.71
N ALA A 271 7.43 -2.93 1.68
CA ALA A 271 8.27 -2.21 2.61
C ALA A 271 7.67 -2.28 4.04
N PRO A 272 7.69 -3.46 4.69
CA PRO A 272 7.08 -3.65 6.02
C PRO A 272 7.63 -2.72 7.11
N LEU A 273 8.93 -2.37 7.07
CA LEU A 273 9.49 -1.38 8.00
C LEU A 273 8.88 0.01 7.83
N GLU A 274 8.63 0.42 6.58
CA GLU A 274 7.97 1.68 6.28
C GLU A 274 6.50 1.61 6.68
N ALA A 275 5.81 0.50 6.42
CA ALA A 275 4.44 0.31 6.90
C ALA A 275 4.34 0.42 8.43
N ILE A 276 5.29 -0.15 9.19
CA ILE A 276 5.36 -0.02 10.65
C ILE A 276 5.48 1.45 11.06
N GLU A 277 6.35 2.21 10.40
CA GLU A 277 6.51 3.66 10.62
C GLU A 277 5.19 4.42 10.40
N ILE A 278 4.48 4.11 9.32
CA ILE A 278 3.21 4.76 8.96
C ILE A 278 2.07 4.36 9.90
N TYR A 279 1.94 3.08 10.25
CA TYR A 279 0.94 2.62 11.23
C TYR A 279 1.19 3.20 12.63
N ARG A 280 2.45 3.42 13.02
CA ARG A 280 2.77 4.14 14.28
C ARG A 280 2.34 5.59 14.24
N LYS A 281 2.52 6.28 13.10
CA LYS A 281 1.99 7.64 12.90
C LYS A 281 0.46 7.65 13.01
N TRP A 282 -0.21 6.71 12.33
CA TRP A 282 -1.67 6.57 12.40
C TRP A 282 -2.14 6.32 13.84
N LEU A 283 -1.50 5.39 14.56
CA LEU A 283 -1.84 5.12 15.95
C LEU A 283 -1.70 6.36 16.85
N ALA A 284 -0.74 7.24 16.56
CA ALA A 284 -0.50 8.45 17.34
C ALA A 284 -1.54 9.56 17.09
N VAL A 285 -2.15 9.60 15.91
CA VAL A 285 -3.13 10.64 15.53
C VAL A 285 -4.59 10.18 15.59
N GLU A 286 -4.83 8.86 15.70
CA GLU A 286 -6.16 8.27 15.73
C GLU A 286 -6.83 8.44 17.10
N VAL A 287 -7.98 9.11 17.12
CA VAL A 287 -8.74 9.38 18.36
C VAL A 287 -9.88 8.37 18.53
N ILE A 288 -10.32 7.70 17.45
CA ILE A 288 -11.48 6.83 17.49
C ILE A 288 -11.08 5.42 17.96
N ARG A 289 -11.54 5.04 19.16
CA ARG A 289 -11.20 3.75 19.80
C ARG A 289 -11.51 2.51 18.94
N ALA A 290 -12.59 2.54 18.16
CA ALA A 290 -12.95 1.44 17.27
C ALA A 290 -11.91 1.22 16.16
N ASN A 291 -11.26 2.29 15.69
CA ASN A 291 -10.20 2.22 14.69
C ASN A 291 -8.87 1.78 15.32
N LEU A 292 -8.59 2.16 16.59
CA LEU A 292 -7.36 1.76 17.29
C LEU A 292 -7.13 0.24 17.29
N SER A 293 -8.19 -0.55 17.46
CA SER A 293 -8.08 -2.02 17.42
C SER A 293 -7.57 -2.51 16.06
N ARG A 294 -8.09 -1.93 14.96
CA ARG A 294 -7.66 -2.24 13.60
C ARG A 294 -6.25 -1.76 13.32
N VAL A 295 -5.90 -0.55 13.74
CA VAL A 295 -4.53 -0.02 13.59
C VAL A 295 -3.53 -0.93 14.31
N HIS A 296 -3.86 -1.42 15.50
CA HIS A 296 -3.03 -2.39 16.21
C HIS A 296 -2.93 -3.74 15.51
N ILE A 297 -4.02 -4.27 14.94
CA ILE A 297 -3.95 -5.48 14.08
C ILE A 297 -3.02 -5.23 12.91
N ASN A 298 -3.14 -4.07 12.27
CA ASN A 298 -2.38 -3.73 11.07
C ASN A 298 -0.89 -3.61 11.38
N LEU A 299 -0.56 -2.94 12.50
CA LEU A 299 0.80 -2.83 13.00
C LEU A 299 1.37 -4.21 13.38
N GLY A 300 0.61 -5.03 14.11
CA GLY A 300 1.00 -6.40 14.45
C GLY A 300 1.27 -7.28 13.23
N ASN A 301 0.44 -7.16 12.19
CA ASN A 301 0.64 -7.85 10.91
C ASN A 301 1.89 -7.35 10.16
N ALA A 302 2.16 -6.05 10.16
CA ALA A 302 3.36 -5.49 9.53
C ALA A 302 4.65 -5.98 10.21
N TYR A 303 4.67 -6.03 11.55
CA TYR A 303 5.75 -6.66 12.30
C TYR A 303 5.91 -8.15 11.96
N LEU A 304 4.80 -8.85 11.79
CA LEU A 304 4.82 -10.26 11.44
C LEU A 304 5.40 -10.52 10.05
N MET A 305 5.11 -9.64 9.07
CA MET A 305 5.73 -9.66 7.75
C MET A 305 7.23 -9.36 7.83
N GLN A 306 7.62 -8.35 8.63
CA GLN A 306 9.03 -8.06 8.85
C GLN A 306 9.77 -9.25 9.49
N ALA A 307 9.15 -9.96 10.44
CA ALA A 307 9.68 -11.18 11.02
C ALA A 307 9.82 -12.32 9.99
N GLU A 308 9.05 -12.32 8.90
CA GLU A 308 9.18 -13.29 7.82
C GLU A 308 10.35 -13.00 6.88
N MET A 309 10.80 -11.74 6.83
CA MET A 309 11.89 -11.28 5.98
C MET A 309 13.23 -11.14 6.73
N SER A 310 13.20 -11.12 8.07
CA SER A 310 14.39 -10.92 8.92
C SER A 310 15.12 -12.23 9.23
N ASP A 311 16.46 -12.15 9.30
CA ASP A 311 17.32 -13.24 9.79
C ASP A 311 17.14 -13.49 11.30
N ASP A 312 16.83 -12.42 12.06
CA ASP A 312 16.44 -12.50 13.47
C ASP A 312 14.96 -12.09 13.61
N PRO A 313 14.02 -13.06 13.64
CA PRO A 313 12.61 -12.77 13.72
C PRO A 313 12.14 -12.44 15.15
N GLY A 314 12.94 -12.75 16.17
CA GLY A 314 12.52 -12.72 17.58
C GLY A 314 11.94 -11.37 18.03
N PRO A 315 12.70 -10.26 17.88
CA PRO A 315 12.24 -8.93 18.30
C PRO A 315 10.92 -8.51 17.63
N TYR A 316 10.77 -8.81 16.34
CA TYR A 316 9.56 -8.46 15.59
C TYR A 316 8.35 -9.32 15.98
N LEU A 317 8.56 -10.59 16.35
CA LEU A 317 7.47 -11.44 16.85
C LEU A 317 6.94 -10.96 18.20
N GLU A 318 7.82 -10.48 19.09
CA GLU A 318 7.41 -9.94 20.39
C GLU A 318 6.65 -8.61 20.24
N GLU A 319 7.11 -7.71 19.37
CA GLU A 319 6.38 -6.48 19.03
C GLU A 319 5.01 -6.78 18.42
N ALA A 320 4.93 -7.77 17.52
CA ALA A 320 3.67 -8.21 16.94
C ALA A 320 2.70 -8.72 18.02
N LEU A 321 3.17 -9.53 18.98
CA LEU A 321 2.35 -10.01 20.10
C LEU A 321 1.77 -8.87 20.92
N GLN A 322 2.59 -7.89 21.26
CA GLN A 322 2.15 -6.73 22.05
C GLN A 322 1.01 -5.98 21.34
N HIS A 323 1.14 -5.76 20.03
CA HIS A 323 0.10 -5.09 19.28
C HIS A 323 -1.18 -5.91 19.15
N PHE A 324 -1.09 -7.22 18.93
CA PHE A 324 -2.29 -8.06 18.95
C PHE A 324 -2.93 -8.15 20.34
N GLU A 325 -2.15 -8.07 21.43
CA GLU A 325 -2.71 -7.99 22.78
C GLU A 325 -3.52 -6.70 22.96
N HIS A 326 -2.97 -5.55 22.56
CA HIS A 326 -3.70 -4.28 22.57
C HIS A 326 -4.95 -4.33 21.68
N ALA A 327 -4.87 -4.93 20.49
CA ALA A 327 -6.02 -5.11 19.62
C ALA A 327 -7.13 -5.94 20.27
N ALA A 328 -6.77 -7.04 20.93
CA ALA A 328 -7.71 -7.92 21.62
C ALA A 328 -8.41 -7.22 22.79
N LEU A 329 -7.70 -6.34 23.51
CA LEU A 329 -8.27 -5.51 24.58
C LEU A 329 -9.19 -4.40 24.03
N ALA A 330 -8.93 -3.91 22.81
CA ALA A 330 -9.65 -2.79 22.21
C ALA A 330 -10.97 -3.16 21.49
N GLY A 331 -11.19 -4.43 21.12
CA GLY A 331 -12.48 -4.88 20.58
C GLY A 331 -12.43 -6.03 19.58
N GLU A 332 -11.35 -6.17 18.81
CA GLU A 332 -11.18 -7.23 17.78
C GLU A 332 -10.57 -8.51 18.37
N ALA A 333 -11.22 -9.07 19.40
CA ALA A 333 -10.65 -10.16 20.19
C ALA A 333 -10.40 -11.45 19.40
N LEU A 334 -11.19 -11.75 18.35
CA LEU A 334 -11.04 -13.03 17.64
C LEU A 334 -9.80 -13.05 16.74
N ASP A 335 -9.70 -12.09 15.81
CA ASP A 335 -8.62 -12.04 14.82
C ASP A 335 -7.28 -11.77 15.49
N ALA A 336 -7.24 -10.93 16.52
CA ALA A 336 -6.03 -10.69 17.29
C ALA A 336 -5.53 -11.94 18.04
N ARG A 337 -6.44 -12.74 18.62
CA ARG A 337 -6.06 -13.98 19.34
C ARG A 337 -5.60 -15.09 18.40
N LEU A 338 -6.24 -15.23 17.23
CA LEU A 338 -5.76 -16.16 16.19
C LEU A 338 -4.33 -15.81 15.77
N ALA A 339 -4.05 -14.52 15.56
CA ALA A 339 -2.70 -14.06 15.21
C ALA A 339 -1.68 -14.33 16.33
N ARG A 340 -2.05 -14.09 17.60
CA ARG A 340 -1.21 -14.40 18.77
C ARG A 340 -0.90 -15.89 18.88
N SER A 341 -1.92 -16.76 18.78
CA SER A 341 -1.74 -18.22 18.77
C SER A 341 -0.72 -18.64 17.71
N TYR A 342 -0.81 -18.05 16.52
CA TYR A 342 0.14 -18.37 15.48
C TYR A 342 1.56 -17.85 15.77
N ILE A 343 1.72 -16.67 16.35
CA ILE A 343 3.05 -16.20 16.78
C ILE A 343 3.63 -17.13 17.85
N PHE A 344 2.84 -17.53 18.86
CA PHE A 344 3.26 -18.50 19.87
C PHE A 344 3.70 -19.83 19.26
N LEU A 345 2.95 -20.36 18.29
CA LEU A 345 3.33 -21.56 17.55
C LEU A 345 4.71 -21.42 16.88
N ARG A 346 4.97 -20.28 16.23
CA ARG A 346 6.25 -20.01 15.55
C ARG A 346 7.42 -19.93 16.51
N MET A 347 7.18 -19.37 17.70
CA MET A 347 8.16 -19.32 18.78
C MET A 347 8.25 -20.63 19.58
N ARG A 348 7.53 -21.69 19.17
CA ARG A 348 7.43 -22.98 19.88
C ARG A 348 6.89 -22.87 21.31
N ARG A 349 6.12 -21.84 21.60
CA ARG A 349 5.38 -21.63 22.85
C ARG A 349 4.00 -22.31 22.76
N TYR A 350 4.01 -23.64 22.67
CA TYR A 350 2.80 -24.40 22.36
C TYR A 350 1.71 -24.30 23.44
N ASP A 351 2.12 -24.19 24.71
CA ASP A 351 1.18 -24.03 25.83
C ASP A 351 0.41 -22.70 25.76
N ASP A 352 1.11 -21.60 25.44
CA ASP A 352 0.48 -20.28 25.27
C ASP A 352 -0.47 -20.28 24.06
N SER A 353 -0.06 -20.90 22.96
CA SER A 353 -0.93 -21.08 21.79
C SER A 353 -2.19 -21.88 22.15
N TYR A 354 -2.05 -22.94 22.94
CA TYR A 354 -3.17 -23.77 23.38
C TYR A 354 -4.16 -22.98 24.25
N ILE A 355 -3.66 -22.15 25.17
CA ILE A 355 -4.49 -21.28 26.02
C ILE A 355 -5.31 -20.31 25.16
N GLU A 356 -4.69 -19.63 24.19
CA GLU A 356 -5.41 -18.73 23.29
C GLU A 356 -6.48 -19.44 22.48
N LEU A 357 -6.15 -20.60 21.91
CA LEU A 357 -7.08 -21.38 21.09
C LEU A 357 -8.28 -21.89 21.90
N LYS A 358 -8.07 -22.27 23.15
CA LYS A 358 -9.16 -22.66 24.06
C LYS A 358 -10.16 -21.52 24.26
N GLU A 359 -9.67 -20.29 24.46
CA GLU A 359 -10.54 -19.12 24.58
C GLU A 359 -11.29 -18.82 23.28
N ILE A 360 -10.61 -18.93 22.14
CA ILE A 360 -11.18 -18.75 20.80
C ILE A 360 -12.31 -19.75 20.54
N ARG A 361 -12.14 -21.02 20.92
CA ARG A 361 -13.13 -22.09 20.66
C ARG A 361 -14.51 -21.75 21.23
N SER A 362 -14.56 -21.11 22.40
CA SER A 362 -15.81 -20.69 23.02
C SER A 362 -16.56 -19.60 22.24
N ARG A 363 -15.87 -18.91 21.32
CA ARG A 363 -16.37 -17.72 20.60
C ARG A 363 -16.55 -17.91 19.09
N ILE A 364 -15.93 -18.93 18.47
CA ILE A 364 -16.08 -19.18 17.02
C ILE A 364 -17.34 -20.02 16.73
N PRO A 365 -18.32 -19.50 15.96
CA PRO A 365 -19.42 -20.30 15.43
C PRO A 365 -18.90 -21.34 14.43
N ARG A 366 -19.49 -22.54 14.41
CA ARG A 366 -19.13 -23.68 13.51
C ARG A 366 -19.35 -23.45 12.00
N ALA A 367 -19.71 -22.23 11.59
CA ALA A 367 -19.94 -21.86 10.19
C ALA A 367 -19.16 -20.59 9.82
N ASN A 368 -18.15 -20.22 10.64
CA ASN A 368 -17.34 -19.03 10.43
C ASN A 368 -16.18 -19.35 9.46
N SER A 369 -15.86 -18.41 8.56
CA SER A 369 -14.69 -18.48 7.68
C SER A 369 -13.38 -18.72 8.44
N ARG A 370 -13.30 -18.24 9.69
CA ARG A 370 -12.16 -18.42 10.61
C ARG A 370 -12.03 -19.82 11.22
N GLU A 371 -13.01 -20.71 11.06
CA GLU A 371 -12.94 -22.05 11.65
C GLU A 371 -11.83 -22.91 11.05
N ALA A 372 -11.59 -22.80 9.74
CA ALA A 372 -10.53 -23.56 9.07
C ALA A 372 -9.14 -23.18 9.62
N GLU A 373 -8.92 -21.89 9.81
CA GLU A 373 -7.70 -21.35 10.40
C GLU A 373 -7.51 -21.81 11.85
N PHE A 374 -8.55 -21.66 12.68
CA PHE A 374 -8.54 -22.14 14.04
C PHE A 374 -8.18 -23.64 14.14
N ARG A 375 -8.80 -24.48 13.30
CA ARG A 375 -8.53 -25.93 13.27
C ARG A 375 -7.08 -26.24 12.93
N GLU A 376 -6.52 -25.57 11.93
CA GLU A 376 -5.13 -25.78 11.55
C GLU A 376 -4.15 -25.34 12.64
N LEU A 377 -4.41 -24.20 13.30
CA LEU A 377 -3.60 -23.75 14.44
C LEU A 377 -3.72 -24.70 15.63
N ALA A 378 -4.92 -25.18 15.96
CA ALA A 378 -5.15 -26.17 17.00
C ALA A 378 -4.42 -27.48 16.73
N ARG A 379 -4.52 -27.99 15.50
CA ARG A 379 -3.81 -29.20 15.06
C ARG A 379 -2.30 -29.06 15.22
N LYS A 380 -1.72 -27.99 14.66
CA LYS A 380 -0.27 -27.74 14.75
C LYS A 380 0.20 -27.56 16.19
N THR A 381 -0.59 -26.87 17.01
CA THR A 381 -0.28 -26.66 18.43
C THR A 381 -0.23 -27.98 19.19
N LEU A 382 -1.25 -28.82 19.03
CA LEU A 382 -1.33 -30.13 19.69
C LEU A 382 -0.24 -31.08 19.21
N ILE A 383 0.11 -31.06 17.92
CA ILE A 383 1.27 -31.80 17.39
C ILE A 383 2.56 -31.32 18.07
N GLY A 384 2.74 -30.00 18.23
CA GLY A 384 3.90 -29.42 18.93
C GLY A 384 3.98 -29.83 20.40
N GLN A 385 2.83 -30.07 21.06
CA GLN A 385 2.74 -30.63 22.42
C GLN A 385 2.85 -32.17 22.46
N GLU A 386 3.12 -32.84 21.33
CA GLU A 386 3.15 -34.31 21.20
C GLU A 386 1.80 -35.01 21.49
N ARG A 387 0.70 -34.26 21.43
CA ARG A 387 -0.68 -34.75 21.63
C ARG A 387 -1.31 -35.15 20.30
N PHE A 388 -0.73 -36.16 19.64
CA PHE A 388 -1.12 -36.53 18.26
C PHE A 388 -2.56 -37.04 18.12
N GLN A 389 -3.08 -37.78 19.12
CA GLN A 389 -4.47 -38.27 19.11
C GLN A 389 -5.46 -37.10 19.16
N ASP A 390 -5.15 -36.09 19.96
CA ASP A 390 -5.94 -34.87 20.10
C ASP A 390 -5.89 -34.02 18.82
N ALA A 391 -4.72 -33.92 18.20
CA ALA A 391 -4.53 -33.16 16.96
C ALA A 391 -5.36 -33.71 15.79
N ASP A 392 -5.54 -35.03 15.74
CA ASP A 392 -6.31 -35.73 14.70
C ASP A 392 -7.79 -35.30 14.67
N CYS A 393 -8.33 -34.83 15.80
CA CYS A 393 -9.68 -34.28 15.90
C CYS A 393 -9.89 -32.97 15.14
N PHE A 394 -8.81 -32.29 14.76
CA PHE A 394 -8.83 -31.03 14.01
C PHE A 394 -8.51 -31.21 12.52
N ALA A 395 -8.33 -32.44 12.04
CA ALA A 395 -8.17 -32.71 10.61
C ALA A 395 -9.45 -32.32 9.81
N ASP A 396 -9.30 -31.96 8.53
CA ASP A 396 -10.41 -31.52 7.68
C ASP A 396 -11.48 -32.63 7.55
N ILE A 397 -12.68 -32.35 8.08
CA ILE A 397 -13.80 -33.31 8.16
C ILE A 397 -14.28 -33.70 6.76
N ARG A 398 -14.04 -32.88 5.73
CA ARG A 398 -14.42 -33.20 4.34
C ARG A 398 -13.75 -34.47 3.80
N ASN A 399 -12.65 -34.90 4.41
CA ASN A 399 -11.96 -36.14 4.06
C ASN A 399 -12.38 -37.35 4.92
N MET A 400 -13.38 -37.22 5.81
CA MET A 400 -13.82 -38.30 6.69
C MET A 400 -15.15 -38.90 6.22
N SER A 401 -15.09 -40.09 5.64
CA SER A 401 -16.25 -40.85 5.12
C SER A 401 -17.22 -41.37 6.20
N HIS A 402 -16.87 -41.29 7.49
CA HIS A 402 -17.61 -41.94 8.59
C HIS A 402 -17.97 -41.02 9.77
N GLY A 403 -17.93 -39.69 9.60
CA GLY A 403 -18.22 -38.73 10.67
C GLY A 403 -17.08 -38.57 11.69
N PRO A 404 -17.29 -37.79 12.77
CA PRO A 404 -16.25 -37.50 13.77
C PRO A 404 -15.81 -38.78 14.52
N ARG A 405 -14.50 -38.96 14.70
CA ARG A 405 -13.92 -40.14 15.38
C ARG A 405 -14.39 -40.23 16.83
N SER A 406 -14.55 -41.44 17.35
CA SER A 406 -15.11 -41.69 18.70
C SER A 406 -14.32 -41.00 19.83
N HIS A 407 -12.98 -40.96 19.74
CA HIS A 407 -12.14 -40.27 20.73
C HIS A 407 -12.32 -38.75 20.70
N CYS A 408 -12.70 -38.17 19.55
CA CYS A 408 -12.95 -36.73 19.42
C CYS A 408 -14.26 -36.27 20.05
N GLN A 409 -15.16 -37.20 20.38
CA GLN A 409 -16.43 -36.88 21.06
C GLN A 409 -16.23 -36.52 22.53
N GLN A 410 -15.14 -37.00 23.15
CA GLN A 410 -14.80 -36.75 24.55
C GLN A 410 -13.77 -35.63 24.71
N MET A 411 -13.20 -35.14 23.60
CA MET A 411 -12.19 -34.11 23.61
C MET A 411 -12.79 -32.77 24.02
N GLN A 412 -12.38 -32.27 25.18
CA GLN A 412 -12.68 -30.91 25.62
C GLN A 412 -11.56 -29.99 25.13
N PHE A 413 -11.83 -29.31 24.01
CA PHE A 413 -11.05 -28.18 23.55
C PHE A 413 -11.78 -26.88 23.90
#